data_AF-A0A258L0I7-F1
#
_entry.id   AF-A0A258L0I7-F1
#
_cell.length_a   1.000
_cell.length_b   1.000
_cell.length_c   1.000
_cell.angle_alpha   90.00
_cell.angle_beta   90.00
_cell.angle_gamma   90.00
#
_symmetry.space_group_name_H-M   'P 1'
#
loop_
_entity.id
_entity.type
_entity.pdbx_description
1 polymer ?
#
loop_
_entity_poly.entity_id
_entity_poly.type
_entity_poly.pdbx_seq_one_letter_code
_entity_poly.pdbx_strand_id
1 'polypeptide(L)' 'MAFEEIQAEIASLLIRMNEQPEDIHEMELLLREKLNEYRALGLPLPQDLADLETLLDERFAERDQRE' A
#
# COMPACT_ATOMS: atom_id res chain seq x y z
N MET A 1 -3.75 -4.10 21.01
CA MET A 1 -3.40 -4.85 19.79
C MET A 1 -3.14 -3.85 18.68
N ALA A 2 -2.06 -3.04 18.78
CA ALA A 2 -1.80 -1.96 17.83
C ALA A 2 -1.30 -2.45 16.46
N PHE A 3 -0.74 -3.67 16.42
CA PHE A 3 -0.23 -4.30 15.22
C PHE A 3 -1.34 -4.72 14.24
N GLU A 4 -2.33 -5.47 14.74
CA GLU A 4 -3.47 -5.95 13.94
C GLU A 4 -4.31 -4.79 13.40
N GLU A 5 -4.37 -3.69 14.14
CA GLU A 5 -5.10 -2.47 13.76
C GLU A 5 -4.44 -1.78 12.55
N ILE A 6 -3.12 -1.65 12.55
CA ILE A 6 -2.36 -1.12 11.41
C ILE A 6 -2.46 -2.05 10.20
N GLN A 7 -2.37 -3.37 10.40
CA GLN A 7 -2.56 -4.32 9.31
C GLN A 7 -3.96 -4.24 8.69
N ALA A 8 -4.99 -4.08 9.52
CA ALA A 8 -6.37 -3.94 9.06
C ALA A 8 -6.60 -2.61 8.33
N GLU A 9 -6.00 -1.51 8.80
CA GLU A 9 -6.01 -0.22 8.09
C GLU A 9 -5.38 -0.35 6.71
N ILE A 10 -4.21 -0.97 6.63
CA ILE A 10 -3.51 -1.20 5.36
C ILE A 10 -4.39 -2.07 4.46
N ALA A 11 -4.84 -3.24 4.91
CA ALA A 11 -5.71 -4.13 4.12
C ALA A 11 -6.99 -3.42 3.61
N SER A 12 -7.58 -2.55 4.43
CA SER A 12 -8.75 -1.73 4.03
C SER A 12 -8.41 -0.73 2.92
N LEU A 13 -7.26 -0.05 3.00
CA LEU A 13 -6.76 0.81 1.93
C LEU A 13 -6.60 0.02 0.62
N LEU A 14 -6.10 -1.22 0.69
CA LEU A 14 -5.90 -2.07 -0.49
C LEU A 14 -7.21 -2.47 -1.16
N ILE A 15 -8.22 -2.83 -0.36
CA ILE A 15 -9.55 -3.13 -0.88
C ILE A 15 -10.12 -1.91 -1.61
N ARG A 16 -9.97 -0.72 -1.02
CA ARG A 16 -10.41 0.54 -1.64
C ARG A 16 -9.66 0.85 -2.94
N MET A 17 -8.34 0.63 -3.00
CA MET A 17 -7.54 0.80 -4.22
C MET A 17 -7.96 -0.16 -5.34
N ASN A 18 -8.37 -1.37 -4.99
CA ASN A 18 -8.87 -2.34 -5.96
C ASN A 18 -10.28 -2.00 -6.46
N GLU A 19 -11.15 -1.46 -5.60
CA GLU A 19 -12.51 -1.06 -5.95
C GLU A 19 -12.57 0.29 -6.71
N GLN A 20 -11.68 1.23 -6.39
CA GLN A 20 -11.68 2.60 -6.95
C GLN A 20 -10.29 2.99 -7.46
N PRO A 21 -9.95 2.64 -8.72
CA PRO A 21 -8.66 2.94 -9.32
C PRO A 21 -8.49 4.41 -9.78
N GLU A 22 -9.49 5.27 -9.54
CA GLU A 22 -9.45 6.71 -9.89
C GLU A 22 -8.53 7.49 -8.94
N ASP A 23 -8.56 7.16 -7.64
CA ASP A 23 -7.76 7.82 -6.59
C ASP A 23 -6.53 6.99 -6.17
N ILE A 24 -6.09 6.08 -7.03
CA ILE A 24 -5.05 5.12 -6.68
C ILE A 24 -3.72 5.82 -6.31
N HIS A 25 -3.43 7.01 -6.88
CA HIS A 25 -2.24 7.82 -6.55
C HIS A 25 -2.27 8.36 -5.10
N GLU A 26 -3.39 8.91 -4.63
CA GLU A 26 -3.50 9.36 -3.24
C GLU A 26 -3.39 8.17 -2.28
N MET A 27 -4.02 7.04 -2.63
CA MET A 27 -3.97 5.84 -1.81
C MET A 27 -2.57 5.22 -1.75
N GLU A 28 -1.80 5.27 -2.83
CA GLU A 28 -0.40 4.81 -2.88
C GLU A 28 0.49 5.66 -1.96
N LEU A 29 0.30 6.98 -1.96
CA LEU A 29 1.00 7.89 -1.06
C LEU A 29 0.69 7.57 0.42
N LEU A 30 -0.60 7.40 0.75
CA LEU A 30 -1.07 7.01 2.07
C LEU A 30 -0.53 5.64 2.49
N LEU A 31 -0.52 4.67 1.57
CA LEU A 31 0.04 3.34 1.80
C LEU A 31 1.54 3.42 2.10
N ARG A 32 2.33 4.18 1.31
CA ARG A 32 3.76 4.37 1.57
C ARG A 32 4.03 5.04 2.92
N GLU A 33 3.24 6.03 3.30
CA GLU A 33 3.33 6.66 4.62
C GLU A 33 3.07 5.64 5.73
N LYS A 34 2.00 4.85 5.63
CA LYS A 34 1.66 3.79 6.60
C LYS A 34 2.74 2.70 6.66
N LEU A 35 3.28 2.29 5.53
CA LEU A 35 4.39 1.33 5.45
C LEU A 35 5.66 1.89 6.07
N ASN A 36 5.95 3.18 5.92
CA ASN A 36 7.09 3.83 6.55
C ASN A 36 6.92 4.00 8.06
N GLU A 37 5.73 4.35 8.54
CA GLU A 37 5.40 4.31 9.97
C GLU A 37 5.62 2.91 10.54
N TYR A 38 5.14 1.88 9.83
CA TYR A 38 5.32 0.49 10.22
C TYR A 38 6.80 0.07 10.25
N ARG A 39 7.58 0.43 9.21
CA ARG A 39 9.04 0.19 9.15
C ARG A 39 9.79 0.96 10.25
N ALA A 40 9.34 2.17 10.60
CA ALA A 40 9.93 3.00 11.65
C ALA A 40 9.72 2.40 13.06
N LEU A 41 8.68 1.58 13.25
CA LEU A 41 8.50 0.79 14.47
C LEU A 41 9.50 -0.37 14.60
N GLY A 42 10.37 -0.58 13.60
CA GLY A 42 11.39 -1.64 13.61
C GLY A 42 10.82 -3.04 13.42
N LEU A 43 9.59 -3.14 12.95
CA LEU A 43 8.90 -4.41 12.74
C LEU A 43 9.11 -4.92 11.31
N PRO A 44 9.31 -6.24 11.11
CA PRO A 44 9.37 -6.80 9.78
C PRO A 44 8.01 -6.59 9.09
N LEU A 45 8.04 -5.96 7.92
CA LEU A 45 6.87 -5.80 7.09
C LEU A 45 6.41 -7.19 6.62
N PRO A 46 5.13 -7.57 6.82
CA PRO A 46 4.60 -8.81 6.29
C PRO A 46 4.82 -8.91 4.77
N GLN A 47 5.17 -10.09 4.29
CA GLN A 47 5.44 -10.33 2.87
C GLN A 47 4.25 -9.91 1.99
N ASP A 48 3.02 -10.16 2.46
CA ASP A 48 1.77 -9.78 1.79
C ASP A 48 1.69 -8.26 1.48
N LEU A 49 2.30 -7.41 2.31
CA LEU A 49 2.33 -5.96 2.10
C LEU A 49 3.46 -5.53 1.14
N ALA A 50 4.61 -6.18 1.23
CA ALA A 50 5.76 -5.92 0.35
C ALA A 50 5.49 -6.37 -1.10
N ASP A 51 4.86 -7.53 -1.26
CA ASP A 51 4.44 -8.06 -2.56
C ASP A 51 3.44 -7.12 -3.22
N LEU A 52 2.59 -6.49 -2.42
CA LEU A 52 1.58 -5.59 -2.93
C LEU A 52 2.11 -4.17 -3.23
N GLU A 53 3.08 -3.66 -2.47
CA GLU A 53 3.88 -2.47 -2.86
C GLU A 53 4.49 -2.68 -4.25
N THR A 54 5.03 -3.88 -4.49
CA THR A 54 5.61 -4.28 -5.79
C THR A 54 4.56 -4.36 -6.90
N LEU A 55 3.41 -5.00 -6.66
CA LEU A 55 2.31 -5.08 -7.64
C LEU A 55 1.73 -3.71 -8.01
N LEU A 56 1.65 -2.81 -7.04
CA LEU A 56 1.23 -1.43 -7.29
C LEU A 56 2.27 -0.70 -8.13
N ASP A 57 3.55 -0.74 -7.75
CA ASP A 57 4.65 -0.14 -8.51
C ASP A 57 4.66 -0.64 -9.97
N GLU A 58 4.45 -1.94 -10.20
CA GLU A 58 4.33 -2.51 -11.55
C GLU A 58 3.13 -1.94 -12.31
N ARG A 59 1.94 -1.90 -11.69
CA ARG A 59 0.71 -1.39 -12.30
C ARG A 59 0.79 0.11 -12.61
N PHE A 60 1.45 0.89 -11.77
CA PHE A 60 1.69 2.31 -11.97
C PHE A 60 2.76 2.56 -13.03
N ALA A 61 3.87 1.82 -12.99
CA ALA A 61 4.91 1.89 -14.01
C ALA A 61 4.37 1.57 -15.41
N GLU A 62 3.39 0.67 -15.52
CA GLU A 62 2.69 0.39 -16.78
C GLU A 62 1.75 1.52 -17.23
N ARG A 63 1.16 2.29 -16.30
CA ARG A 63 0.29 3.45 -16.59
C ARG A 63 1.09 4.66 -17.05
N ASP A 64 2.19 4.97 -16.35
CA ASP A 64 3.06 6.13 -16.60
C ASP A 64 3.81 6.01 -17.95
N GLN A 65 4.02 4.78 -18.45
CA GLN A 65 4.63 4.52 -19.76
C GLN A 65 3.67 4.71 -20.96
N ARG A 66 2.39 5.04 -20.73
CA ARG A 66 1.39 5.22 -21.80
C ARG A 66 0.95 6.68 -22.02
N GLU A 67 1.48 7.64 -21.27
CA GLU A 67 1.30 9.09 -21.52
C GLU A 67 2.44 9.68 -22.36
#